data_AF-A0A958QE71-F1
#
_entry.id   AF-A0A958QE71-F1
#
_cell.length_a   1.000
_cell.length_b   1.000
_cell.length_c   1.000
_cell.angle_alpha   90.00
_cell.angle_beta   90.00
_cell.angle_gamma   90.00
#
_symmetry.space_group_name_H-M   'P 1'
#
loop_
_entity.id
_entity.type
_entity.pdbx_description
1 polymer ?
#
loop_
_entity_poly.entity_id
_entity_poly.type
_entity_poly.pdbx_seq_one_letter_code
_entity_poly.pdbx_strand_id
1 'polypeptide(L)'
;MAMKPESQKTFNELVENLDQMIKVYRQLLNIVRKEREILVSANLDDLNDNNKAKESMLIQAKAIEDQRLLLTEKLAAEEGMADAQPKLLEMAVHIGGPDGDKLRNMHAVLDLLMRRIKEFNGYNESLVNSALQNITGAMKAIKETLQEKPTYQKQGKISSAGGQAGHLVSREA
;
A
#
# COMPACT_ATOMS: atom_id res chain seq x y z
N MET A 1 -27.03 30.47 8.13
CA MET A 1 -28.21 30.16 7.30
C MET A 1 -28.58 28.73 7.65
N ALA A 2 -29.82 28.44 8.02
CA ALA A 2 -30.23 27.08 8.34
C ALA A 2 -30.42 26.30 7.02
N MET A 3 -29.84 25.11 6.92
CA MET A 3 -30.02 24.23 5.76
C MET A 3 -31.50 23.86 5.58
N LYS A 4 -31.91 23.61 4.34
CA LYS A 4 -33.25 23.09 4.06
C LYS A 4 -33.39 21.68 4.68
N PRO A 5 -34.60 21.26 5.09
CA PRO A 5 -34.80 19.95 5.72
C PRO A 5 -34.38 18.77 4.84
N GLU A 6 -34.52 18.89 3.51
CA GLU A 6 -34.03 17.89 2.55
C GLU A 6 -32.50 17.82 2.53
N SER A 7 -31.83 18.97 2.43
CA SER A 7 -30.37 19.07 2.52
C SER A 7 -29.82 18.55 3.83
N GLN A 8 -30.52 18.77 4.95
CA GLN A 8 -30.10 18.28 6.26
C GLN A 8 -30.10 16.74 6.30
N LYS A 9 -31.08 16.10 5.65
CA LYS A 9 -31.13 14.64 5.55
C LYS A 9 -29.95 14.11 4.74
N THR A 10 -29.71 14.66 3.54
CA THR A 10 -28.58 14.28 2.68
C THR A 10 -27.24 14.51 3.39
N PHE A 11 -27.12 15.60 4.17
CA PHE A 11 -25.94 15.87 4.98
C PHE A 11 -25.70 14.80 6.06
N ASN A 12 -26.74 14.37 6.76
CA ASN A 12 -26.62 13.32 7.76
C ASN A 12 -26.21 11.98 7.11
N GLU A 13 -26.79 11.64 5.95
CA GLU A 13 -26.39 10.46 5.16
C GLU A 13 -24.91 10.54 4.74
N LEU A 14 -24.44 11.72 4.31
CA LEU A 14 -23.03 11.95 3.98
C LEU A 14 -22.12 11.78 5.21
N VAL A 15 -22.51 12.33 6.36
CA VAL A 15 -21.75 12.16 7.61
C VAL A 15 -21.65 10.68 7.98
N GLU A 16 -22.74 9.93 7.89
CA GLU A 16 -22.73 8.50 8.16
C GLU A 16 -21.80 7.75 7.19
N ASN A 17 -21.86 8.08 5.89
CA ASN A 17 -20.96 7.54 4.89
C ASN A 17 -19.48 7.84 5.21
N LEU A 18 -19.14 9.07 5.58
CA LEU A 18 -17.79 9.47 5.99
C LEU A 18 -17.32 8.73 7.26
N ASP A 19 -18.21 8.46 8.22
CA ASP A 19 -17.88 7.67 9.41
C ASP A 19 -17.57 6.20 9.03
N GLN A 20 -18.33 5.63 8.09
CA GLN A 20 -18.02 4.31 7.53
C GLN A 20 -16.68 4.30 6.79
N MET A 21 -16.36 5.36 6.01
CA MET A 21 -15.03 5.49 5.40
C MET A 21 -13.91 5.47 6.44
N ILE A 22 -14.07 6.22 7.54
CA ILE A 22 -13.10 6.25 8.64
C ILE A 22 -12.90 4.84 9.22
N LYS A 23 -13.97 4.06 9.40
CA LYS A 23 -13.89 2.68 9.90
C LYS A 23 -13.12 1.78 8.93
N VAL A 24 -13.45 1.82 7.64
CA VAL A 24 -12.76 1.02 6.62
C VAL A 24 -11.29 1.40 6.54
N TYR A 25 -10.95 2.69 6.58
CA TYR A 25 -9.55 3.13 6.53
C TYR A 25 -8.76 2.75 7.79
N ARG A 26 -9.40 2.75 8.97
CA ARG A 26 -8.77 2.22 10.20
C ARG A 26 -8.50 0.72 10.08
N GLN A 27 -9.45 -0.05 9.54
CA GLN A 27 -9.26 -1.48 9.31
C GLN A 27 -8.15 -1.74 8.29
N LEU A 28 -8.13 -1.00 7.17
CA LEU A 28 -7.07 -1.08 6.17
C LEU A 28 -5.70 -0.74 6.77
N LEU A 29 -5.61 0.30 7.60
CA LEU A 29 -4.37 0.65 8.30
C LEU A 29 -3.89 -0.51 9.19
N ASN A 30 -4.78 -1.20 9.88
CA ASN A 30 -4.42 -2.37 10.69
C ASN A 30 -3.88 -3.52 9.82
N ILE A 31 -4.50 -3.77 8.66
CA ILE A 31 -4.06 -4.82 7.71
C ILE A 31 -2.66 -4.50 7.16
N VAL A 32 -2.42 -3.26 6.74
CA VAL A 32 -1.11 -2.85 6.20
C VAL A 32 -0.04 -2.87 7.30
N ARG A 33 -0.39 -2.56 8.55
CA ARG A 33 0.52 -2.70 9.69
C ARG A 33 0.86 -4.16 9.99
N LYS A 34 -0.14 -5.04 9.99
CA LYS A 34 0.05 -6.49 10.19
C LYS A 34 0.89 -7.11 9.08
N GLU A 35 0.70 -6.67 7.84
CA GLU A 35 1.49 -7.09 6.69
C GLU A 35 2.99 -6.93 6.93
N ARG A 36 3.41 -5.83 7.59
CA ARG A 36 4.81 -5.62 7.95
C ARG A 36 5.35 -6.74 8.82
N GLU A 37 4.60 -7.13 9.85
CA GLU A 37 5.01 -8.20 10.78
C GLU A 37 5.11 -9.54 10.06
N ILE A 38 4.16 -9.83 9.17
CA ILE A 38 4.14 -11.04 8.33
C ILE A 38 5.32 -11.09 7.36
N LEU A 39 5.66 -9.95 6.73
CA LEU A 39 6.81 -9.86 5.83
C LEU A 39 8.13 -10.09 6.57
N VAL A 40 8.24 -9.59 7.81
CA VAL A 40 9.42 -9.82 8.67
C VAL A 40 9.52 -11.29 9.11
N SER A 41 8.40 -11.95 9.40
CA SER A 41 8.39 -13.37 9.79
C SER A 41 8.49 -14.33 8.59
N ALA A 42 8.43 -13.82 7.36
CA ALA A 42 8.45 -14.58 6.11
C ALA A 42 7.36 -15.68 6.04
N ASN A 43 6.21 -15.47 6.67
CA ASN A 43 5.10 -16.42 6.65
C ASN A 43 4.22 -16.21 5.40
N LEU A 44 4.35 -17.09 4.40
CA LEU A 44 3.63 -16.98 3.12
C LEU A 44 2.11 -17.24 3.25
N ASP A 45 1.69 -18.12 4.16
CA ASP A 45 0.27 -18.43 4.35
C ASP A 45 -0.46 -17.22 4.95
N ASP A 46 0.10 -16.64 6.01
CA ASP A 46 -0.41 -15.42 6.62
C ASP A 46 -0.40 -14.25 5.63
N LEU A 47 0.62 -14.17 4.76
CA LEU A 47 0.72 -13.11 3.75
C LEU A 47 -0.41 -13.22 2.73
N ASN A 48 -0.73 -14.44 2.28
CA ASN A 48 -1.82 -14.68 1.35
C ASN A 48 -3.18 -14.30 1.96
N ASP A 49 -3.44 -14.69 3.20
CA ASP A 49 -4.69 -14.36 3.87
C ASP A 49 -4.81 -12.85 4.18
N ASN A 50 -3.69 -12.21 4.53
CA ASN A 50 -3.64 -10.77 4.69
C ASN A 50 -3.90 -10.02 3.36
N ASN A 51 -3.41 -10.55 2.24
CA ASN A 51 -3.70 -9.99 0.92
C ASN A 51 -5.18 -10.09 0.55
N LYS A 52 -5.84 -11.22 0.81
CA LYS A 52 -7.30 -11.36 0.61
C LYS A 52 -8.09 -10.36 1.45
N ALA A 53 -7.69 -10.19 2.72
CA ALA A 53 -8.31 -9.20 3.61
C ALA A 53 -8.12 -7.77 3.08
N LYS A 54 -6.91 -7.45 2.58
CA LYS A 54 -6.59 -6.16 1.96
C LYS A 54 -7.44 -5.91 0.72
N GLU A 55 -7.56 -6.88 -0.18
CA GLU A 55 -8.41 -6.78 -1.38
C GLU A 55 -9.88 -6.53 -1.02
N SER A 56 -10.41 -7.28 -0.05
CA SER A 56 -11.78 -7.07 0.43
C SER A 56 -12.00 -5.65 0.97
N MET A 57 -11.05 -5.13 1.75
CA MET A 57 -11.12 -3.75 2.25
C MET A 57 -11.01 -2.71 1.14
N LEU A 58 -10.21 -2.94 0.10
CA LEU A 58 -10.11 -2.02 -1.04
C LEU A 58 -11.41 -1.97 -1.86
N ILE A 59 -12.08 -3.10 -2.03
CA ILE A 59 -13.41 -3.16 -2.68
C ILE A 59 -14.43 -2.37 -1.86
N GLN A 60 -14.46 -2.56 -0.54
CA GLN A 60 -15.35 -1.81 0.35
C GLN A 60 -15.03 -0.31 0.34
N ALA A 61 -13.76 0.06 0.39
CA ALA A 61 -13.32 1.45 0.32
C ALA A 61 -13.79 2.14 -0.97
N LYS A 62 -13.72 1.43 -2.11
CA LYS A 62 -14.22 1.94 -3.39
C LYS A 62 -15.74 2.14 -3.36
N ALA A 63 -16.50 1.15 -2.89
CA ALA A 63 -17.96 1.26 -2.83
C ALA A 63 -18.43 2.43 -1.96
N ILE A 64 -17.77 2.67 -0.82
CA ILE A 64 -18.12 3.77 0.08
C ILE A 64 -17.71 5.12 -0.54
N GLU A 65 -16.59 5.21 -1.25
CA GLU A 65 -16.19 6.42 -1.98
C GLU A 65 -17.16 6.77 -3.10
N ASP A 66 -17.64 5.77 -3.87
CA ASP A 66 -18.65 5.97 -4.90
C ASP A 66 -19.94 6.54 -4.29
N GLN A 67 -20.36 6.04 -3.12
CA GLN A 67 -21.48 6.60 -2.37
C GLN A 67 -21.21 8.03 -1.87
N ARG A 68 -20.00 8.33 -1.40
CA ARG A 68 -19.60 9.67 -0.97
C ARG A 68 -19.76 10.67 -2.11
N LEU A 69 -19.33 10.31 -3.31
CA LEU A 69 -19.43 11.14 -4.51
C LEU A 69 -20.90 11.45 -4.85
N LEU A 70 -21.77 10.43 -4.85
CA LEU A 70 -23.20 10.60 -5.11
C LEU A 70 -23.87 11.52 -4.08
N LEU A 71 -23.57 11.33 -2.79
CA LEU A 71 -24.12 12.15 -1.71
C LEU A 71 -23.61 13.60 -1.76
N THR A 72 -22.34 13.78 -2.13
CA THR A 72 -21.71 15.10 -2.33
C THR A 72 -22.39 15.85 -3.47
N GLU A 73 -22.61 15.18 -4.61
CA GLU A 73 -23.26 15.76 -5.77
C GLU A 73 -24.72 16.15 -5.48
N LYS A 74 -25.45 15.26 -4.81
CA LYS A 74 -26.82 15.53 -4.37
C LYS A 74 -26.89 16.74 -3.44
N LEU A 75 -26.00 16.79 -2.44
CA LEU A 75 -25.97 17.90 -1.48
C LEU A 75 -25.58 19.23 -2.15
N ALA A 76 -24.62 19.20 -3.08
CA ALA A 76 -24.21 20.36 -3.85
C ALA A 76 -25.38 20.93 -4.68
N ALA A 77 -26.18 20.06 -5.29
CA ALA A 77 -27.37 20.46 -6.03
C ALA A 77 -28.46 21.07 -5.13
N GLU A 78 -28.68 20.52 -3.94
CA GLU A 78 -29.69 20.99 -2.97
C GLU A 78 -29.35 22.38 -2.38
N GLU A 79 -28.06 22.64 -2.17
CA GLU A 79 -27.51 23.91 -1.68
C GLU A 79 -27.21 24.93 -2.80
N GLY A 80 -27.33 24.53 -4.06
CA GLY A 80 -27.13 25.43 -5.22
C GLY A 80 -25.68 25.81 -5.46
N MET A 81 -24.74 24.90 -5.17
CA MET A 81 -23.32 25.09 -5.46
C MET A 81 -23.05 25.05 -6.97
N ALA A 82 -22.10 25.85 -7.44
CA ALA A 82 -21.76 25.93 -8.87
C ALA A 82 -20.99 24.69 -9.37
N ASP A 83 -20.22 24.05 -8.48
CA ASP A 83 -19.55 22.79 -8.76
C ASP A 83 -20.47 21.63 -8.38
N ALA A 84 -20.63 20.67 -9.29
CA ALA A 84 -21.42 19.46 -9.06
C ALA A 84 -20.67 18.44 -8.19
N GLN A 85 -19.34 18.51 -8.09
CA GLN A 85 -18.55 17.61 -7.24
C GLN A 85 -17.53 18.39 -6.40
N PRO A 86 -17.99 19.28 -5.51
CA PRO A 86 -17.12 20.11 -4.71
C PRO A 86 -16.26 19.25 -3.77
N LYS A 87 -15.05 19.73 -3.46
CA LYS A 87 -14.22 19.08 -2.46
C LYS A 87 -14.88 19.18 -1.09
N LEU A 88 -14.63 18.20 -0.22
CA LEU A 88 -15.20 18.16 1.12
C LEU A 88 -14.93 19.44 1.94
N LEU A 89 -13.74 20.04 1.77
CA LEU A 89 -13.38 21.30 2.42
C LEU A 89 -14.12 22.51 1.84
N GLU A 90 -14.41 22.52 0.54
CA GLU A 90 -15.17 23.60 -0.11
C GLU A 90 -16.62 23.57 0.36
N MET A 91 -17.22 22.37 0.48
CA MET A 91 -18.53 22.21 1.10
C MET A 91 -18.54 22.65 2.57
N ALA A 92 -17.51 22.30 3.33
CA ALA A 92 -17.41 22.72 4.72
C ALA A 92 -17.36 24.24 4.89
N VAL A 93 -16.72 24.94 3.95
CA VAL A 93 -16.71 26.41 3.90
C VAL A 93 -18.09 26.96 3.53
N HIS A 94 -18.77 26.35 2.55
CA HIS A 94 -20.09 26.78 2.10
C HIS A 94 -21.18 26.61 3.17
N ILE A 95 -21.24 25.43 3.80
CA ILE A 95 -22.21 25.12 4.86
C ILE A 95 -21.91 25.97 6.12
N GLY A 96 -20.64 26.02 6.51
CA GLY A 96 -20.18 26.75 7.68
C GLY A 96 -20.78 26.23 9.00
N GLY A 97 -20.57 26.98 10.08
CA GLY A 97 -21.10 26.64 11.40
C GLY A 97 -20.66 25.26 11.93
N PRO A 98 -21.44 24.67 12.86
CA PRO A 98 -21.12 23.37 13.46
C PRO A 98 -21.01 22.23 12.45
N ASP A 99 -21.82 22.25 11.40
CA ASP A 99 -21.85 21.22 10.36
C ASP A 99 -20.62 21.30 9.44
N GLY A 100 -20.20 22.51 9.09
CA GLY A 100 -18.93 22.73 8.39
C GLY A 100 -17.73 22.28 9.21
N ASP A 101 -17.69 22.58 10.51
CA ASP A 101 -16.61 22.14 11.40
C ASP A 101 -16.58 20.61 11.55
N LYS A 102 -17.74 19.96 11.55
CA LYS A 102 -17.85 18.50 11.53
C LYS A 102 -17.18 17.91 10.28
N LEU A 103 -17.47 18.45 9.09
CA LEU A 103 -16.84 17.99 7.85
C LEU A 103 -15.32 18.20 7.86
N ARG A 104 -14.83 19.34 8.38
CA ARG A 104 -13.38 19.60 8.51
C ARG A 104 -12.69 18.58 9.42
N ASN A 105 -13.31 18.26 10.55
CA ASN A 105 -12.78 17.27 11.48
C ASN A 105 -12.71 15.88 10.85
N MET A 106 -13.77 15.46 10.15
CA MET A 106 -13.77 14.17 9.45
C MET A 106 -12.74 14.14 8.32
N HIS A 107 -12.59 15.22 7.57
CA HIS A 107 -11.53 15.35 6.56
C HIS A 107 -10.13 15.18 7.16
N ALA A 108 -9.85 15.86 8.27
CA ALA A 108 -8.56 15.77 8.95
C ALA A 108 -8.25 14.34 9.43
N VAL A 109 -9.26 13.62 9.94
CA VAL A 109 -9.10 12.22 10.34
C VAL A 109 -8.82 11.32 9.13
N LEU A 110 -9.56 11.48 8.04
CA LEU A 110 -9.35 10.72 6.80
C LEU A 110 -7.97 10.99 6.18
N ASP A 111 -7.53 12.25 6.13
CA ASP A 111 -6.21 12.63 5.62
C ASP A 111 -5.09 12.01 6.47
N LEU A 112 -5.20 12.07 7.79
CA LEU A 112 -4.25 11.42 8.70
C LEU A 112 -4.17 9.90 8.45
N LEU A 113 -5.33 9.23 8.33
CA LEU A 113 -5.37 7.79 8.05
C LEU A 113 -4.72 7.46 6.70
N MET A 114 -5.05 8.22 5.65
CA MET A 114 -4.49 8.04 4.32
C MET A 114 -2.97 8.19 4.30
N ARG A 115 -2.44 9.22 4.97
CA ARG A 115 -0.99 9.42 5.11
C ARG A 115 -0.31 8.23 5.78
N ARG A 116 -0.89 7.73 6.89
CA ARG A 116 -0.34 6.55 7.58
C ARG A 116 -0.41 5.29 6.75
N ILE A 117 -1.51 5.05 6.03
CA ILE A 117 -1.63 3.89 5.14
C ILE A 117 -0.52 3.93 4.07
N LYS A 118 -0.31 5.09 3.43
CA LYS A 118 0.76 5.27 2.44
C LYS A 118 2.16 5.03 3.02
N GLU A 119 2.42 5.54 4.22
CA GLU A 119 3.68 5.34 4.93
C GLU A 119 3.97 3.86 5.18
N PHE A 120 3.03 3.13 5.81
CA PHE A 120 3.22 1.70 6.07
C PHE A 120 3.29 0.86 4.79
N ASN A 121 2.52 1.21 3.77
CA ASN A 121 2.59 0.52 2.49
C ASN A 121 3.96 0.72 1.82
N GLY A 122 4.55 1.92 1.90
CA GLY A 122 5.90 2.19 1.43
C GLY A 122 6.97 1.38 2.17
N TYR A 123 6.81 1.19 3.49
CA TYR A 123 7.70 0.30 4.24
C TYR A 123 7.57 -1.17 3.80
N ASN A 124 6.35 -1.65 3.60
CA ASN A 124 6.11 -3.02 3.14
C ASN A 124 6.69 -3.24 1.74
N GLU A 125 6.51 -2.28 0.84
CA GLU A 125 7.09 -2.30 -0.50
C GLU A 125 8.62 -2.37 -0.45
N SER A 126 9.26 -1.58 0.42
CA SER A 126 10.71 -1.65 0.62
C SER A 126 11.16 -3.04 1.11
N LEU A 127 10.44 -3.65 2.05
CA LEU A 127 10.76 -4.99 2.56
C LEU A 127 10.68 -6.05 1.45
N VAL A 128 9.61 -6.01 0.66
CA VAL A 128 9.41 -6.93 -0.47
C VAL A 128 10.52 -6.75 -1.51
N ASN A 129 10.83 -5.51 -1.88
CA ASN A 129 11.88 -5.22 -2.86
C ASN A 129 13.27 -5.68 -2.38
N SER A 130 13.61 -5.45 -1.10
CA SER A 130 14.87 -5.95 -0.52
C SER A 130 14.93 -7.48 -0.50
N ALA A 131 13.83 -8.15 -0.15
CA ALA A 131 13.77 -9.61 -0.16
C ALA A 131 13.98 -10.17 -1.59
N LEU A 132 13.32 -9.59 -2.59
CA LEU A 132 13.48 -9.99 -3.99
C LEU A 132 14.92 -9.76 -4.49
N GLN A 133 15.51 -8.60 -4.19
CA GLN A 133 16.89 -8.30 -4.56
C GLN A 133 17.88 -9.32 -3.97
N ASN A 134 17.69 -9.69 -2.70
CA ASN A 134 18.52 -10.69 -2.03
C ASN A 134 18.39 -12.07 -2.69
N ILE A 135 17.16 -12.50 -2.99
CA ILE A 135 16.91 -13.78 -3.67
C ILE A 135 17.53 -13.79 -5.07
N THR A 136 17.32 -12.74 -5.86
CA THR A 136 17.92 -12.61 -7.20
C THR A 136 19.44 -12.60 -7.15
N GLY A 137 20.04 -11.88 -6.19
CA GLY A 137 21.49 -11.86 -5.98
C GLY A 137 22.04 -13.23 -5.61
N ALA A 138 21.40 -13.93 -4.68
CA ALA A 138 21.76 -15.29 -4.29
C ALA A 138 21.67 -16.27 -5.47
N MET A 139 20.59 -16.21 -6.25
CA MET A 139 20.44 -17.05 -7.46
C MET A 139 21.53 -16.74 -8.50
N LYS A 140 21.90 -15.47 -8.69
CA LYS A 140 22.99 -15.08 -9.58
C LYS A 140 24.33 -15.64 -9.10
N ALA A 141 24.65 -15.53 -7.81
CA ALA A 141 25.87 -16.06 -7.23
C ALA A 141 25.96 -17.60 -7.36
N ILE A 142 24.85 -18.31 -7.13
CA ILE A 142 24.75 -19.75 -7.35
C ILE A 142 25.01 -20.08 -8.83
N LYS A 143 24.36 -19.36 -9.75
CA LYS A 143 24.55 -19.53 -11.19
C LYS A 143 26.01 -19.30 -11.62
N GLU A 144 26.64 -18.23 -11.13
CA GLU A 144 28.04 -17.91 -11.43
C GLU A 144 29.04 -18.91 -10.82
N THR A 145 28.66 -19.58 -9.72
CA THR A 145 29.48 -20.63 -9.09
C THR A 145 29.34 -21.95 -9.84
N LEU A 146 28.13 -22.28 -10.32
CA LEU A 146 27.85 -23.47 -11.11
C LEU A 146 28.33 -23.36 -12.57
N GLN A 147 28.49 -22.14 -13.08
CA GLN A 147 29.15 -21.91 -14.36
C GLN A 147 30.67 -22.07 -14.19
N GLU A 148 31.25 -23.05 -14.88
CA GLU A 148 32.71 -23.22 -14.93
C GLU A 148 33.35 -21.91 -15.40
N LYS A 149 34.03 -21.21 -14.47
CA LYS A 149 34.87 -20.07 -14.85
C LYS A 149 36.07 -20.61 -15.65
N PRO A 150 36.47 -19.98 -16.76
CA PRO A 150 37.73 -20.33 -17.41
C PRO A 150 38.86 -19.97 -16.43
N THR A 151 39.34 -20.96 -15.70
CA THR A 151 40.47 -20.82 -14.80
C THR A 151 41.69 -20.44 -15.64
N TYR A 152 42.48 -19.47 -15.17
CA TYR A 152 43.74 -19.11 -15.82
C TYR A 152 44.67 -20.32 -15.76
N GLN A 153 44.70 -21.12 -16.83
CA GLN A 153 45.68 -22.19 -16.98
C GLN A 153 47.06 -21.54 -17.04
N LYS A 154 47.93 -21.91 -16.10
CA LYS A 154 49.32 -21.47 -16.07
C LYS A 154 50.15 -22.26 -17.09
N GLN A 155 49.76 -22.28 -18.36
CA GLN A 155 50.64 -22.57 -19.49
C GLN A 155 49.94 -22.09 -20.75
N GLY A 156 50.61 -21.24 -21.54
CA GLY A 156 50.07 -20.67 -22.78
C GLY A 156 49.90 -21.69 -23.91
N LYS A 157 49.00 -22.67 -23.75
CA LYS A 157 48.46 -23.51 -24.83
C LYS A 157 47.21 -24.24 -24.36
N ILE A 158 46.14 -24.09 -25.12
CA ILE A 158 44.85 -24.75 -24.93
C ILE A 158 44.95 -26.19 -25.48
N SER A 159 44.52 -27.18 -24.70
CA SER A 159 44.09 -28.47 -25.26
C SER A 159 43.12 -29.19 -24.33
N SER A 160 41.98 -29.56 -24.90
CA SER A 160 40.90 -30.35 -24.30
C SER A 160 41.35 -31.74 -23.85
N ALA A 161 40.52 -32.30 -22.96
CA ALA A 161 40.32 -33.71 -22.62
C ALA A 161 41.07 -34.25 -21.39
N GLY A 162 40.24 -34.54 -20.36
CA GLY A 162 40.18 -35.86 -19.72
C GLY A 162 41.27 -36.23 -18.70
N GLY A 163 40.84 -36.42 -17.46
CA GLY A 163 41.50 -37.37 -16.53
C GLY A 163 42.04 -36.76 -15.25
N GLN A 164 41.53 -37.26 -14.12
CA GLN A 164 41.99 -37.05 -12.76
C GLN A 164 43.51 -37.30 -12.58
N ALA A 165 44.20 -36.44 -11.82
CA ALA A 165 45.13 -36.81 -10.73
C ALA A 165 45.73 -35.55 -10.09
N GLY A 166 45.65 -35.46 -8.76
CA GLY A 166 46.01 -34.27 -7.99
C GLY A 166 47.49 -34.14 -7.60
N HIS A 167 47.84 -33.02 -6.97
CA HIS A 167 48.89 -32.98 -5.95
C HIS A 167 48.74 -31.76 -5.01
N LEU A 168 49.07 -32.01 -3.74
CA LEU A 168 48.83 -31.20 -2.55
C LEU A 168 49.78 -29.99 -2.46
N VAL A 169 49.30 -28.93 -1.82
CA VAL A 169 50.01 -27.67 -1.54
C VAL A 169 50.90 -27.83 -0.31
N SER A 170 52.20 -27.53 -0.41
CA SER A 170 53.07 -27.27 0.75
C SER A 170 53.14 -25.78 1.04
N ARG A 171 53.08 -25.45 2.33
CA ARG A 171 53.03 -24.12 2.93
C ARG A 171 54.38 -23.81 3.59
N GLU A 172 54.99 -22.67 3.26
CA GLU A 172 56.06 -22.01 4.02
C GLU A 172 56.06 -20.52 3.63
N ALA A 173 56.54 -19.55 4.41
CA ALA A 173 56.77 -19.34 5.84
C ALA A 173 56.96 -17.81 5.96
#